data_AF-Q9CWE6-F1
#
_entry.id   AF-Q9CWE6-F1
#
_cell.length_a   1.000
_cell.length_b   1.000
_cell.length_c   1.000
_cell.angle_alpha   90.00
_cell.angle_beta   90.00
_cell.angle_gamma   90.00
#
_symmetry.space_group_name_H-M   'P 1'
#
loop_
_entity.id
_entity.type
_entity.pdbx_description
1 polymer ?
#
loop_
_entity_poly.entity_id
_entity_poly.type
_entity_poly.pdbx_seq_one_letter_code
_entity_poly.pdbx_strand_id
1 'polypeptide(L)'
;MASHTADADAKPDSDSQKLLNVLPVSLRLRTRPWWFPIQEVSNPLVLYMEAWVAERVIGTDQAEISEIEWMCQALLTVDSVNSGNLAEITIFGQPSAQTRMKNILLNMAAWHKENELQRAVKVKEVEEFLKIRASSILSKLSKKGLKLAGFPLPLEGRETQMES
;
A
#
# COMPACT_ATOMS: atom_id res chain seq x y z
N MET A 1 -7.34 -53.29 38.87
CA MET A 1 -8.00 -52.30 39.73
C MET A 1 -7.42 -50.93 39.45
N ALA A 2 -8.25 -49.89 39.54
CA ALA A 2 -7.99 -48.46 39.36
C ALA A 2 -7.86 -47.95 37.91
N SER A 3 -9.03 -47.58 37.38
CA SER A 3 -9.21 -46.54 36.37
C SER A 3 -8.86 -45.18 36.99
N HIS A 4 -8.08 -44.35 36.29
CA HIS A 4 -8.06 -42.91 36.53
C HIS A 4 -8.24 -42.18 35.20
N THR A 5 -9.50 -41.82 34.98
CA THR A 5 -10.00 -40.76 34.12
C THR A 5 -9.50 -39.42 34.66
N ALA A 6 -8.84 -38.63 33.82
CA ALA A 6 -8.67 -37.20 34.06
C ALA A 6 -8.67 -36.49 32.70
N ASP A 7 -9.88 -36.17 32.26
CA ASP A 7 -10.16 -35.19 31.24
C ASP A 7 -9.56 -33.84 31.64
N ALA A 8 -8.68 -33.31 30.79
CA ALA A 8 -8.37 -31.88 30.77
C ALA A 8 -8.39 -31.46 29.30
N ASP A 9 -9.61 -31.22 28.81
CA ASP A 9 -9.93 -30.54 27.56
C ASP A 9 -9.42 -29.09 27.66
N ALA A 10 -8.12 -28.91 27.44
CA ALA A 10 -7.47 -27.62 27.41
C ALA A 10 -7.87 -26.93 26.09
N LYS A 11 -8.92 -26.11 26.17
CA LYS A 11 -9.40 -25.24 25.10
C LYS A 11 -8.22 -24.40 24.55
N PRO A 12 -7.78 -24.61 23.30
CA PRO A 12 -6.64 -23.88 22.77
C PRO A 12 -7.03 -22.42 22.53
N ASP A 13 -6.23 -21.53 23.10
CA ASP A 13 -6.41 -20.09 23.06
C ASP A 13 -6.27 -19.60 21.61
N SER A 14 -7.39 -19.26 20.98
CA SER A 14 -7.50 -18.89 19.56
C SER A 14 -6.71 -17.63 19.19
N ASP A 15 -6.27 -16.85 20.18
CA ASP A 15 -5.57 -15.59 19.94
C ASP A 15 -4.11 -15.78 19.49
N SER A 16 -3.50 -16.92 19.81
CA SER A 16 -2.14 -17.22 19.34
C SER A 16 -2.06 -17.38 17.81
N GLN A 17 -3.15 -17.82 17.16
CA GLN A 17 -3.18 -17.96 15.70
C GLN A 17 -3.35 -16.61 14.98
N LYS A 18 -4.01 -15.63 15.61
CA LYS A 18 -4.18 -14.30 15.03
C LYS A 18 -2.87 -13.50 15.01
N LEU A 19 -2.02 -13.68 16.03
CA LEU A 19 -0.73 -12.97 16.08
C LEU A 19 0.27 -13.46 15.02
N LEU A 20 0.21 -14.73 14.61
CA LEU A 20 1.06 -15.25 13.52
C LEU A 20 0.68 -14.68 12.14
N ASN A 21 -0.58 -14.28 11.94
CA ASN A 21 -1.01 -13.66 10.68
C ASN A 21 -0.64 -12.17 10.58
N VAL A 22 -0.16 -11.56 11.66
CA VAL A 22 0.45 -10.22 11.64
C VAL A 22 1.97 -10.36 11.73
N LEU A 23 2.53 -11.35 11.04
CA LEU A 23 3.94 -11.26 10.68
C LEU A 23 4.01 -10.13 9.63
N PRO A 24 4.59 -8.95 9.95
CA PRO A 24 4.85 -7.95 8.92
C PRO A 24 5.55 -8.67 7.78
N VAL A 25 5.07 -8.44 6.54
CA VAL A 25 5.60 -9.04 5.31
C VAL A 25 7.10 -9.04 5.45
N SER A 26 7.57 -10.24 5.69
CA SER A 26 8.76 -10.42 6.46
C SER A 26 9.92 -9.86 5.68
N LEU A 27 10.70 -9.02 6.36
CA LEU A 27 12.16 -8.99 6.29
C LEU A 27 12.74 -10.38 6.62
N ARG A 28 12.11 -11.46 6.13
CA ARG A 28 12.63 -12.81 6.02
C ARG A 28 13.81 -12.60 5.12
N LEU A 29 14.95 -12.34 5.76
CA LEU A 29 16.32 -12.46 5.27
C LEU A 29 16.24 -13.25 3.97
N ARG A 30 16.14 -12.55 2.84
CA ARG A 30 15.83 -13.25 1.59
C ARG A 30 16.98 -14.22 1.41
N THR A 31 16.68 -15.52 1.46
CA THR A 31 17.74 -16.52 1.45
C THR A 31 18.59 -16.25 0.23
N ARG A 32 19.87 -15.92 0.45
CA ARG A 32 20.79 -15.54 -0.64
C ARG A 32 20.64 -16.58 -1.75
N PRO A 33 20.24 -16.16 -2.97
CA PRO A 33 20.10 -17.11 -4.06
C PRO A 33 21.40 -17.85 -4.32
N TRP A 34 21.30 -19.13 -4.69
CA TRP A 34 22.46 -19.99 -4.94
C TRP A 34 23.39 -19.45 -6.03
N TRP A 35 22.85 -18.67 -6.97
CA TRP A 35 23.60 -18.03 -8.05
C TRP A 35 24.38 -16.79 -7.61
N PHE A 36 24.04 -16.18 -6.47
CA PHE A 36 24.64 -14.92 -6.04
C PHE A 36 25.91 -15.16 -5.19
N PRO A 37 27.07 -14.63 -5.60
CA PRO A 37 28.32 -14.81 -4.86
C PRO A 37 28.28 -14.18 -3.48
N ILE A 38 28.77 -14.88 -2.46
CA ILE A 38 28.77 -14.37 -1.08
C ILE A 38 29.68 -13.15 -0.93
N GLN A 39 30.75 -13.03 -1.71
CA GLN A 39 31.69 -11.92 -1.62
C GLN A 39 31.05 -10.58 -1.99
N GLU A 40 30.00 -10.61 -2.82
CA GLU A 40 29.32 -9.40 -3.29
C GLU A 40 28.36 -8.80 -2.26
N VAL A 41 28.14 -9.47 -1.13
CA VAL A 41 27.33 -8.92 -0.02
C VAL A 41 28.11 -7.96 0.88
N SER A 42 29.43 -7.89 0.74
CA SER A 42 30.29 -7.19 1.72
C SER A 42 30.22 -5.67 1.63
N ASN A 43 29.98 -5.13 0.43
CA ASN A 43 30.04 -3.70 0.15
C ASN A 43 28.76 -3.24 -0.57
N PRO A 44 27.63 -3.17 0.14
CA PRO A 44 26.38 -2.75 -0.47
C PRO A 44 26.37 -1.26 -0.82
N LEU A 45 25.56 -0.91 -1.82
CA LEU A 45 25.18 0.45 -2.14
C LEU A 45 23.80 0.74 -1.54
N VAL A 46 23.74 1.71 -0.63
CA VAL A 46 22.49 2.12 0.01
C VAL A 46 21.96 3.38 -0.66
N LEU A 47 20.65 3.43 -0.89
CA LEU A 47 19.94 4.61 -1.36
C LEU A 47 18.59 4.74 -0.65
N TYR A 48 18.05 5.96 -0.62
CA TYR A 48 16.78 6.26 0.02
C TYR A 48 15.77 6.76 -1.01
N MET A 49 14.54 6.30 -0.91
CA MET A 49 13.42 6.81 -1.70
C MET A 49 12.14 6.83 -0.88
N GLU A 50 11.14 7.61 -1.30
CA GLU A 50 9.84 7.64 -0.63
C GLU A 50 9.19 6.25 -0.67
N ALA A 51 8.58 5.83 0.45
CA ALA A 51 8.07 4.48 0.61
C ALA A 51 6.99 4.14 -0.42
N TRP A 52 6.09 5.06 -0.72
CA TRP A 52 5.07 4.86 -1.75
C TRP A 52 5.69 4.68 -3.14
N VAL A 53 6.84 5.31 -3.42
CA VAL A 53 7.55 5.15 -4.69
C VAL A 53 8.22 3.78 -4.73
N ALA A 54 8.88 3.37 -3.64
CA ALA A 54 9.48 2.05 -3.53
C ALA A 54 8.42 0.95 -3.73
N GLU A 55 7.26 1.09 -3.08
CA GLU A 55 6.12 0.18 -3.21
C GLU A 55 5.61 0.08 -4.67
N ARG A 56 5.64 1.17 -5.42
CA ARG A 56 5.26 1.16 -6.85
C ARG A 56 6.31 0.52 -7.75
N VAL A 57 7.58 0.71 -7.44
CA VAL A 57 8.71 0.17 -8.22
C VAL A 57 8.90 -1.32 -7.96
N ILE A 58 8.70 -1.76 -6.72
CA ILE A 58 9.05 -3.09 -6.23
C ILE A 58 7.81 -3.98 -6.01
N GLY A 59 6.64 -3.37 -5.90
CA GLY A 59 5.37 -4.02 -5.56
C GLY A 59 5.10 -4.02 -4.06
N THR A 60 3.81 -4.05 -3.70
CA THR A 60 3.30 -4.12 -2.32
C THR A 60 3.90 -5.27 -1.52
N ASP A 61 4.00 -6.45 -2.14
CA ASP A 61 4.55 -7.67 -1.53
C ASP A 61 5.97 -7.95 -1.98
N GLN A 62 6.68 -6.95 -2.49
CA GLN A 62 8.02 -7.13 -3.05
C GLN A 62 8.06 -8.16 -4.20
N ALA A 63 6.94 -8.29 -4.90
CA ALA A 63 6.75 -9.30 -5.94
C ALA A 63 7.74 -9.13 -7.10
N GLU A 64 8.08 -7.88 -7.44
CA GLU A 64 8.95 -7.55 -8.57
C GLU A 64 10.44 -7.69 -8.21
N ILE A 65 10.81 -7.86 -6.92
CA ILE A 65 12.22 -7.94 -6.53
C ILE A 65 12.93 -9.07 -7.27
N SER A 66 12.34 -10.26 -7.36
CA SER A 66 12.98 -11.41 -8.02
C SER A 66 13.36 -11.11 -9.47
N GLU A 67 12.48 -10.44 -10.19
CA GLU A 67 12.67 -10.10 -11.60
C GLU A 67 13.76 -9.03 -11.72
N ILE A 68 13.66 -7.96 -10.93
CA ILE A 68 14.63 -6.87 -10.91
C ILE A 68 16.03 -7.39 -10.56
N GLU A 69 16.15 -8.25 -9.54
CA GLU A 69 17.41 -8.85 -9.12
C GLU A 69 18.04 -9.70 -10.21
N TRP A 70 17.24 -10.57 -10.85
CA TRP A 70 17.71 -11.44 -11.92
C TRP A 70 18.16 -10.63 -13.14
N MET A 71 17.39 -9.62 -13.54
CA MET A 71 17.73 -8.75 -14.69
C MET A 71 19.00 -7.95 -14.46
N CYS A 72 19.17 -7.41 -13.25
CA CYS A 72 20.31 -6.57 -12.93
C CYS A 72 21.54 -7.36 -12.47
N GLN A 73 21.37 -8.67 -12.19
CA GLN A 73 22.41 -9.53 -11.61
C GLN A 73 22.96 -8.94 -10.30
N ALA A 74 22.06 -8.44 -9.45
CA ALA A 74 22.35 -7.83 -8.17
C ALA A 74 21.21 -8.14 -7.20
N LEU A 75 21.49 -8.28 -5.91
CA LEU A 75 20.43 -8.44 -4.90
C LEU A 75 20.01 -7.07 -4.38
N LEU A 76 18.77 -6.96 -3.93
CA LEU A 76 18.34 -5.78 -3.20
C LEU A 76 17.45 -6.15 -2.01
N THR A 77 17.55 -5.34 -0.96
CA THR A 77 16.62 -5.37 0.17
C THR A 77 15.95 -4.02 0.31
N VAL A 78 14.73 -4.03 0.86
CA VAL A 78 13.89 -2.85 1.02
C VAL A 78 13.39 -2.81 2.44
N ASP A 79 13.90 -1.84 3.20
CA ASP A 79 13.60 -1.67 4.61
C ASP A 79 12.85 -0.36 4.78
N SER A 80 11.75 -0.37 5.52
CA SER A 80 11.04 0.87 5.84
C SER A 80 11.79 1.64 6.92
N VAL A 81 12.06 2.92 6.65
CA VAL A 81 12.77 3.84 7.54
C VAL A 81 11.83 5.00 7.88
N ASN A 82 12.01 5.60 9.06
CA ASN A 82 11.34 6.83 9.48
C ASN A 82 9.82 6.82 9.30
N SER A 83 9.10 6.19 10.23
CA SER A 83 7.63 6.15 10.28
C SER A 83 6.93 5.58 9.03
N GLY A 84 7.67 4.91 8.14
CA GLY A 84 7.12 4.29 6.93
C GLY A 84 6.96 5.24 5.75
N ASN A 85 7.48 6.47 5.83
CA ASN A 85 7.44 7.42 4.71
C ASN A 85 8.64 7.28 3.76
N LEU A 86 9.74 6.72 4.26
CA LEU A 86 10.97 6.51 3.50
C LEU A 86 11.27 5.00 3.46
N ALA A 87 11.77 4.54 2.34
CA ALA A 87 12.33 3.21 2.17
C ALA A 87 13.83 3.35 1.94
N GLU A 88 14.60 2.59 2.73
CA GLU A 88 16.01 2.33 2.48
C GLU A 88 16.10 1.14 1.54
N ILE A 89 16.80 1.32 0.43
CA ILE A 89 17.08 0.27 -0.53
C ILE A 89 18.57 0.00 -0.48
N THR A 90 18.90 -1.25 -0.19
CA THR A 90 20.28 -1.72 -0.10
C THR A 90 20.55 -2.66 -1.24
N ILE A 91 21.51 -2.33 -2.10
CA ILE A 91 21.84 -3.08 -3.31
C ILE A 91 23.18 -3.80 -3.11
N PHE A 92 23.19 -5.12 -3.26
CA PHE A 92 24.38 -5.96 -3.19
C PHE A 92 24.77 -6.41 -4.60
N GLY A 93 26.07 -6.51 -4.87
CA GLY A 93 26.55 -6.89 -6.19
C GLY A 93 27.90 -6.31 -6.52
N GLN A 94 28.44 -6.67 -7.67
CA GLN A 94 29.55 -5.94 -8.30
C GLN A 94 29.21 -4.44 -8.45
N PRO A 95 30.17 -3.52 -8.32
CA PRO A 95 29.92 -2.07 -8.44
C PRO A 95 29.20 -1.66 -9.74
N SER A 96 29.46 -2.36 -10.84
CA SER A 96 28.78 -2.15 -12.13
C SER A 96 27.31 -2.59 -12.10
N ALA A 97 27.01 -3.73 -11.47
CA ALA A 97 25.66 -4.23 -11.28
C ALA A 97 24.86 -3.33 -10.32
N GLN A 98 25.49 -2.88 -9.23
CA GLN A 98 24.90 -1.91 -8.30
C GLN A 98 24.53 -0.60 -9.01
N THR A 99 25.45 -0.07 -9.82
CA THR A 99 25.22 1.17 -10.58
C THR A 99 24.07 0.99 -11.59
N ARG A 100 24.04 -0.14 -12.30
CA ARG A 100 22.95 -0.48 -13.23
C ARG A 100 21.61 -0.54 -12.51
N MET A 101 21.53 -1.31 -11.42
CA MET A 101 20.33 -1.45 -10.59
C MET A 101 19.86 -0.09 -10.09
N LYS A 102 20.77 0.70 -9.50
CA LYS A 102 20.46 2.06 -9.02
C LYS A 102 19.85 2.92 -10.12
N ASN A 103 20.43 2.93 -11.32
CA ASN A 103 19.92 3.74 -12.43
C ASN A 103 18.53 3.27 -12.87
N ILE A 104 18.29 1.96 -12.93
CA ILE A 104 16.99 1.39 -13.26
C ILE A 104 15.95 1.81 -12.21
N LEU A 105 16.25 1.62 -10.92
CA LEU A 105 15.36 1.99 -9.82
C LEU A 105 15.03 3.49 -9.83
N LEU A 106 16.03 4.35 -10.04
CA LEU A 106 15.83 5.80 -10.10
C LEU A 106 15.00 6.22 -11.32
N ASN A 107 15.20 5.59 -12.47
CA ASN A 107 14.40 5.86 -13.67
C ASN A 107 12.95 5.43 -13.48
N MET A 108 12.71 4.25 -12.89
CA MET A 108 11.35 3.80 -12.55
C MET A 108 10.71 4.72 -11.53
N ALA A 109 11.44 5.11 -10.49
CA ALA A 109 10.98 6.07 -9.48
C ALA A 109 10.57 7.41 -10.12
N ALA A 110 11.41 7.95 -11.01
CA ALA A 110 11.12 9.19 -11.73
C ALA A 110 9.85 9.05 -12.60
N TRP A 111 9.72 7.93 -13.30
CA TRP A 111 8.54 7.65 -14.12
C TRP A 111 7.25 7.56 -13.28
N HIS A 112 7.28 6.87 -12.14
CA HIS A 112 6.13 6.79 -11.23
C HIS A 112 5.77 8.14 -10.65
N LYS A 113 6.75 8.95 -10.24
CA LYS A 113 6.52 10.32 -9.75
C LYS A 113 5.85 11.19 -10.80
N GLU A 114 6.35 11.18 -12.03
CA GLU A 114 5.75 11.93 -13.13
C GLU A 114 4.33 11.45 -13.43
N ASN A 115 4.10 10.13 -13.47
CA ASN A 115 2.78 9.57 -13.72
C ASN A 115 1.76 9.95 -12.64
N GLU A 116 2.14 9.98 -11.36
CA GLU A 116 1.25 10.45 -10.29
C GLU A 116 0.94 11.95 -10.41
N LEU A 117 1.92 12.79 -10.79
CA LEU A 117 1.66 14.21 -11.06
C LEU A 117 0.67 14.39 -12.22
N GLN A 118 0.87 13.67 -13.32
CA GLN A 118 -0.04 13.71 -14.46
C GLN A 118 -1.45 13.21 -14.10
N ARG A 119 -1.54 12.16 -13.27
CA ARG A 119 -2.81 11.65 -12.77
C ARG A 119 -3.52 12.70 -11.91
N ALA A 120 -2.80 13.37 -11.01
CA ALA A 120 -3.37 14.43 -10.17
C ALA A 120 -3.91 15.60 -11.02
N VAL A 121 -3.19 16.01 -12.06
CA VAL A 121 -3.64 17.05 -13.01
C VAL A 121 -4.93 16.61 -13.73
N LYS A 122 -4.96 15.38 -14.27
CA LYS A 122 -6.14 14.85 -14.96
C LYS A 122 -7.35 14.72 -14.03
N VAL A 123 -7.15 14.26 -12.80
CA VAL A 123 -8.23 14.17 -11.81
C VAL A 123 -8.83 15.55 -11.53
N LYS A 124 -7.98 16.58 -11.35
CA LYS A 124 -8.42 17.95 -11.15
C LYS A 124 -9.20 18.50 -12.35
N GLU A 125 -8.73 18.23 -13.57
CA GLU A 125 -9.42 18.64 -14.80
C GLU A 125 -10.82 18.01 -14.90
N VAL A 126 -10.92 16.70 -14.63
CA VAL A 126 -12.20 15.99 -14.59
C VAL A 126 -13.13 16.55 -13.51
N GLU A 127 -12.59 16.86 -12.33
CA GLU A 127 -13.37 17.46 -11.24
C GLU A 127 -13.98 18.81 -11.65
N GLU A 128 -13.18 19.70 -12.27
CA GLU A 128 -13.66 21.00 -12.74
C GLU A 128 -14.69 20.86 -13.86
N PHE A 129 -14.47 19.94 -14.80
CA PHE A 129 -15.46 19.62 -15.82
C PHE A 129 -16.79 19.16 -15.22
N LEU A 130 -16.75 18.29 -14.21
CA LEU A 130 -17.94 17.80 -13.51
C LEU A 130 -18.65 18.92 -12.73
N LYS A 131 -17.92 19.82 -12.07
CA LYS A 131 -18.49 21.01 -11.39
C LYS A 131 -19.21 21.93 -12.36
N ILE A 132 -18.60 22.22 -13.51
CA ILE A 132 -19.22 23.04 -14.57
C ILE A 132 -20.50 22.37 -15.08
N ARG A 133 -20.44 21.07 -15.35
CA ARG A 133 -21.60 20.31 -15.83
C ARG A 133 -22.74 20.27 -14.81
N ALA A 134 -22.43 20.02 -13.53
CA ALA A 134 -23.41 20.03 -12.46
C ALA A 134 -24.09 21.40 -12.32
N SER A 135 -23.31 22.48 -12.35
CA SER A 135 -23.83 23.86 -12.29
C SER A 135 -24.72 24.20 -13.49
N SER A 136 -24.35 23.72 -14.69
CA SER A 136 -25.17 23.86 -15.90
C SER A 136 -26.51 23.11 -15.77
N ILE A 137 -26.52 21.90 -15.19
CA ILE A 137 -27.75 21.13 -14.98
C ILE A 137 -28.64 21.81 -13.94
N LEU A 138 -28.09 22.20 -12.78
CA LEU A 138 -28.83 22.85 -11.71
C LEU A 138 -29.46 24.17 -12.16
N SER A 139 -28.72 24.98 -12.90
CA SER A 139 -29.26 26.23 -13.46
C SER A 139 -30.35 26.00 -14.52
N LYS A 140 -30.26 24.93 -15.32
CA LYS A 140 -31.32 24.53 -16.26
C LYS A 140 -32.58 24.05 -15.54
N LEU A 141 -32.45 23.30 -14.45
CA LEU A 141 -33.58 22.83 -13.65
C LEU A 141 -34.30 23.98 -12.93
N SER A 142 -33.54 24.91 -12.35
CA SER A 142 -34.09 26.13 -11.76
C SER A 142 -34.89 26.95 -12.78
N LYS A 143 -34.38 27.11 -14.02
CA LYS A 143 -35.11 27.79 -15.12
C LYS A 143 -36.37 27.04 -15.58
N LYS A 144 -36.39 25.71 -15.49
CA LYS A 144 -37.54 24.90 -15.91
C LYS A 144 -38.67 24.84 -14.87
N GLY A 145 -38.50 25.44 -13.69
CA GLY A 145 -39.58 25.54 -12.71
C GLY A 145 -40.13 24.18 -12.25
N LEU A 146 -39.33 23.11 -12.30
CA LEU A 146 -39.72 21.85 -11.66
C LEU A 146 -39.66 22.05 -10.14
N LYS A 147 -40.78 22.48 -9.58
CA LYS A 147 -41.08 22.40 -8.16
C LYS A 147 -41.00 20.91 -7.82
N LEU A 148 -39.88 20.46 -7.26
CA LEU A 148 -39.73 19.10 -6.72
C LEU A 148 -40.78 18.95 -5.61
N ALA A 149 -41.95 18.44 -6.01
CA ALA A 149 -43.03 18.11 -5.12
C ALA A 149 -42.58 16.94 -4.25
N GLY A 150 -42.44 17.19 -2.95
CA GLY A 150 -42.60 16.18 -1.92
C GLY A 150 -41.67 14.98 -1.97
N PHE A 151 -40.44 15.15 -1.47
CA PHE A 151 -39.90 14.11 -0.60
C PHE A 151 -40.20 14.54 0.84
N PRO A 152 -41.19 13.92 1.52
CA PRO A 152 -41.44 14.20 2.92
C PRO A 152 -40.24 13.64 3.70
N LEU A 153 -39.47 14.53 4.32
CA LEU A 153 -38.55 14.11 5.37
C LEU A 153 -39.38 13.48 6.48
N PRO A 154 -39.04 12.26 6.94
CA PRO A 154 -39.66 11.68 8.14
C PRO A 154 -39.48 12.67 9.30
N LEU A 155 -40.60 13.16 9.84
CA LEU A 155 -40.58 13.95 11.07
C LEU A 155 -40.23 12.98 12.21
N GLU A 156 -38.98 13.05 12.66
CA GLU A 156 -38.47 12.38 13.85
C GLU A 156 -39.45 12.59 15.03
N GLY A 157 -39.73 11.49 15.74
CA GLY A 157 -40.81 11.38 16.72
C GLY A 157 -40.82 12.49 17.77
N ARG A 158 -41.95 13.19 17.87
CA ARG A 158 -42.30 13.95 19.07
C ARG A 158 -42.54 12.97 20.20
N GLU A 159 -41.58 12.93 21.12
CA GLU A 159 -41.67 12.27 22.40
C GLU A 159 -42.93 12.72 23.14
N THR A 160 -43.69 11.73 23.55
CA THR A 160 -44.97 11.82 24.25
C THR A 160 -44.67 12.35 25.65
N GLN A 161 -44.90 13.64 25.88
CA GLN A 161 -44.94 14.17 27.24
C GLN A 161 -46.23 13.68 27.90
N MET A 162 -46.10 12.57 28.64
CA MET A 162 -46.95 12.30 29.81
C MET A 162 -46.63 13.38 30.83
N GLU A 163 -47.62 14.16 31.25
CA GLU A 163 -47.78 14.56 32.66
C GLU A 163 -49.05 15.41 32.84
N SER A 164 -49.81 15.05 33.88
CA SER A 164 -51.04 15.62 34.44
C SER A 164 -52.38 15.17 33.85
#